data_AF-A0A349JLT5-F1
#
_entry.id   AF-A0A349JLT5-F1
#
_cell.length_a   1.000
_cell.length_b   1.000
_cell.length_c   1.000
_cell.angle_alpha   90.00
_cell.angle_beta   90.00
_cell.angle_gamma   90.00
#
_symmetry.space_group_name_H-M   'P 1'
#
loop_
_entity.id
_entity.type
_entity.pdbx_description
1 polymer ?
#
loop_
_entity_poly.entity_id
_entity_poly.type
_entity_poly.pdbx_seq_one_letter_code
_entity_poly.pdbx_strand_id
1 'polypeptide(L)' 'MKKLKGEGDYYRIRVGDYRIGMKVNDGVVSFVRILHRKEIYRYFP' A
#
# COMPACT_ATOMS: atom_id res chain seq x y z
N MET A 1 -2.91 -10.34 -0.98
CA MET A 1 -1.88 -9.39 -0.51
C MET A 1 -0.66 -9.52 -1.42
N LYS A 2 -0.03 -8.43 -1.87
CA LYS A 2 1.22 -8.49 -2.64
C LYS A 2 2.26 -7.55 -2.03
N LYS A 3 3.51 -8.00 -1.89
CA LYS A 3 4.65 -7.14 -1.51
C LYS A 3 4.94 -6.18 -2.67
N LEU A 4 5.19 -4.91 -2.36
CA LEU A 4 5.58 -3.90 -3.34
C LEU A 4 7.06 -4.07 -3.66
N LYS A 5 7.45 -3.83 -4.92
CA LYS A 5 8.87 -3.81 -5.31
C LYS A 5 9.46 -2.47 -4.87
N GLY A 6 10.46 -2.50 -4.01
CA GLY A 6 11.14 -1.32 -3.44
C GLY A 6 11.89 -1.68 -2.15
N GLU A 7 12.61 -0.71 -1.57
CA GLU A 7 13.21 -0.88 -0.24
C GLU A 7 12.12 -0.90 0.85
N GLY A 8 12.17 -1.91 1.71
CA GLY A 8 11.29 -2.07 2.86
C GLY A 8 10.14 -3.07 2.72
N ASP A 9 9.50 -3.36 3.85
CA ASP A 9 8.41 -4.33 3.98
C ASP A 9 7.05 -3.67 3.75
N TYR A 10 6.85 -3.18 2.53
CA TYR A 10 5.58 -2.59 2.09
C TYR A 10 4.72 -3.61 1.35
N TYR A 11 3.44 -3.63 1.70
CA TYR A 11 2.43 -4.51 1.14
C TYR A 11 1.27 -3.69 0.60
N ARG A 12 0.59 -4.26 -0.41
CA ARG A 12 -0.64 -3.71 -0.97
C ARG A 12 -1.77 -4.72 -0.86
N ILE A 13 -2.90 -4.24 -0.36
CA ILE A 13 -4.19 -4.94 -0.41
C ILE A 13 -5.09 -4.24 -1.42
N ARG A 14 -5.80 -5.03 -2.23
CA ARG A 14 -6.84 -4.55 -3.15
C ARG A 14 -8.18 -4.75 -2.46
N VAL A 15 -8.96 -3.69 -2.33
CA VAL A 15 -10.33 -3.73 -1.80
C VAL A 15 -11.22 -3.01 -2.81
N GLY A 16 -11.89 -3.78 -3.68
CA GLY A 16 -12.65 -3.23 -4.80
C GLY A 16 -11.81 -2.28 -5.66
N ASP A 17 -12.22 -1.02 -5.70
CA ASP A 17 -11.53 0.07 -6.38
C ASP A 17 -10.47 0.80 -5.54
N TYR A 18 -10.32 0.48 -4.26
CA TYR A 18 -9.31 1.07 -3.39
C TYR A 18 -8.06 0.19 -3.29
N ARG A 19 -6.93 0.86 -3.05
CA ARG A 19 -5.64 0.25 -2.77
C ARG A 19 -5.18 0.73 -1.40
N ILE A 20 -4.86 -0.24 -0.55
CA ILE A 20 -4.36 0.01 0.81
C ILE A 20 -2.88 -0.32 0.81
N GLY A 21 -2.05 0.67 1.11
CA GLY A 21 -0.63 0.52 1.36
C GLY A 21 -0.40 0.31 2.86
N MET A 22 0.38 -0.70 3.20
CA MET A 22 0.71 -1.06 4.58
C MET A 22 2.20 -1.36 4.70
N LYS A 23 2.80 -1.02 5.83
CA LYS A 23 4.17 -1.34 6.18
C LYS A 23 4.15 -2.32 7.34
N VAL A 24 4.93 -3.39 7.24
CA VAL A 24 5.15 -4.32 8.35
C VAL A 24 6.54 -4.09 8.88
N ASN A 25 6.68 -3.85 10.18
CA ASN A 25 7.98 -3.71 10.83
C ASN A 25 7.86 -4.23 12.25
N ASP A 26 8.74 -5.16 12.62
CA ASP A 26 8.82 -5.74 13.97
C ASP A 26 7.47 -6.27 14.51
N GLY A 27 6.69 -6.90 13.63
CA GLY A 27 5.36 -7.45 13.96
C GLY A 27 4.23 -6.42 14.00
N VAL A 28 4.52 -5.13 13.84
CA VAL A 28 3.55 -4.05 13.77
C VAL A 28 3.13 -3.80 12.32
N VAL A 29 1.81 -3.73 12.09
CA VAL A 29 1.22 -3.39 10.80
C VAL A 29 0.74 -1.94 10.82
N SER A 30 1.41 -1.08 10.06
CA SER A 30 1.04 0.32 9.91
C SER A 30 0.32 0.55 8.59
N PHE A 31 -0.89 1.11 8.62
CA PHE A 31 -1.62 1.52 7.43
C PHE A 31 -1.12 2.89 6.97
N VAL A 32 -0.44 2.91 5.82
CA VAL A 32 0.28 4.11 5.36
C VAL A 32 -0.63 4.97 4.48
N ARG A 33 -1.40 4.35 3.57
CA ARG A 33 -2.36 5.07 2.70
C ARG A 33 -3.53 4.19 2.29
N ILE A 34 -4.68 4.83 2.11
CA ILE A 34 -5.87 4.24 1.48
C ILE A 34 -6.27 5.20 0.36
N LEU A 35 -6.09 4.79 -0.89
CA LEU A 35 -6.37 5.63 -2.05
C LEU A 35 -7.23 4.88 -3.06
N HIS A 36 -8.09 5.60 -3.75
CA HIS A 36 -8.83 5.05 -4.88
C HIS A 36 -7.86 4.76 -6.05
N ARG A 37 -8.19 3.79 -6.91
CA ARG A 37 -7.32 3.37 -8.04
C ARG A 37 -6.91 4.50 -8.97
N LYS A 38 -7.78 5.49 -9.12
CA LYS A 38 -7.56 6.62 -10.02
C LYS A 38 -6.64 7.66 -9.40
N GLU A 39 -6.55 7.68 -8.08
CA GLU A 39 -5.74 8.64 -7.33
C GLU A 39 -4.31 8.13 -7.12
N ILE A 40 -4.13 6.81 -6.97
CA ILE A 40 -2.80 6.22 -6.76
C ILE A 40 -1.82 6.48 -7.93
N TYR A 41 -2.31 6.80 -9.13
CA TYR A 41 -1.45 7.17 -10.26
C TYR A 41 -1.25 8.69 -10.41
N ARG A 42 -2.05 9.52 -9.73
CA ARG A 42 -1.87 10.99 -9.73
C ARG A 42 -0.85 11.45 -8.68
N TYR A 43 -0.68 10.67 -7.62
CA TYR A 43 0.22 10.97 -6.51
C TYR A 43 1.41 10.00 -6.45
N PHE A 44 1.83 9.49 -7.61
CA PHE A 44 2.99 8.60 -7.69
C PHE A 44 3.82 8.90 -8.96
N PRO A 45 5.13 9.13 -8.85
CA PRO A 45 5.92 9.20 -7.61
C PRO A 45 5.56 10.41 -6.74
#